data_AF-A0A7C6Q8V7-F1
#
_entry.id   AF-A0A7C6Q8V7-F1
#
_cell.length_a   1.000
_cell.length_b   1.000
_cell.length_c   1.000
_cell.angle_alpha   90.00
_cell.angle_beta   90.00
_cell.angle_gamma   90.00
#
_symmetry.space_group_name_H-M   'P 1'
#
loop_
_entity.id
_entity.type
_entity.pdbx_description
1 polymer ?
#
loop_
_entity_poly.entity_id
_entity_poly.type
_entity_poly.pdbx_seq_one_letter_code
_entity_poly.pdbx_strand_id
1 'polypeptide(L)'
;MGSQVREETAVIDNANRMYTEEEDQKILAKWWNKKLRPELARELGRTEAALAQRFYAILKKKGIDPKTYREKMREQNGRYLQSVTPASGRSWTRDEDIILWRSVKAGEDFVDIAARLPGRTIDECRERYEVLRQANAAADTSGQASEAFRPEVPQTAEAEDERKQEIQKSAEDGQAAGARIDIHDKDSEDAGDFLEVLRQFPQQAETLSHRMNDIERDIEYIKGSLQFTLEHLAKGLQNIANYLVGQEQDFTAFEKIRQENQALRTQLAALKQRMENEKKELRKVYNELEFWLGEFLEMRKIEKVANLGELIPKLKYSYDKFGVLLQIEKEA
;
A
#
# COMPACT_ATOMS: atom_id res chain seq x y z
N MET A 1 28.81 53.37 -3.10
CA MET A 1 28.65 54.03 -1.79
C MET A 1 27.22 54.51 -1.67
N GLY A 2 26.43 53.83 -0.84
CA GLY A 2 25.16 54.29 -0.27
C GLY A 2 23.96 54.35 -1.22
N SER A 3 22.76 53.90 -0.86
CA SER A 3 22.29 53.29 0.37
C SER A 3 20.96 52.63 0.05
N GLN A 4 20.92 51.30 0.15
CA GLN A 4 19.74 50.55 0.50
C GLN A 4 19.31 50.98 1.90
N VAL A 5 18.28 51.82 2.01
CA VAL A 5 17.50 51.98 3.24
C VAL A 5 16.08 52.39 2.85
N ARG A 6 15.18 51.41 2.66
CA ARG A 6 13.72 51.67 2.64
C ARG A 6 12.85 50.42 2.85
N GLU A 7 13.29 49.48 3.68
CA GLU A 7 12.47 48.30 4.05
C GLU A 7 12.14 48.18 5.55
N GLU A 8 12.72 49.00 6.43
CA GLU A 8 12.58 48.78 7.88
C GLU A 8 11.38 49.46 8.56
N THR A 9 10.59 50.29 7.87
CA THR A 9 9.52 51.06 8.54
C THR A 9 8.11 50.47 8.43
N ALA A 10 7.91 49.34 7.75
CA ALA A 10 6.56 48.78 7.54
C ALA A 10 6.04 47.91 8.70
N VAL A 11 6.88 47.61 9.70
CA VAL A 11 6.60 46.54 10.69
C VAL A 11 5.65 47.00 11.82
N ILE A 12 5.47 48.31 12.04
CA ILE A 12 4.79 48.81 13.26
C ILE A 12 3.36 49.34 12.99
N ASP A 13 3.01 49.71 11.76
CA ASP A 13 1.70 50.33 11.45
C ASP A 13 0.54 49.34 11.25
N ASN A 14 0.80 48.02 11.29
CA ASN A 14 -0.17 47.02 10.86
C ASN A 14 -1.04 46.43 12.00
N ALA A 15 -0.94 46.94 13.23
CA ALA A 15 -1.67 46.38 14.37
C ALA A 15 -3.19 46.61 14.31
N ASN A 16 -3.64 47.65 13.61
CA ASN A 16 -5.07 48.03 13.49
C ASN A 16 -5.68 47.77 12.11
N ARG A 17 -4.96 47.10 11.20
CA ARG A 17 -5.48 46.74 9.87
C ARG A 17 -6.47 45.58 9.98
N MET A 18 -7.64 45.72 9.37
CA MET A 18 -8.62 44.64 9.24
C MET A 18 -8.00 43.41 8.55
N TYR A 19 -8.38 42.23 9.03
CA TYR A 19 -7.95 40.96 8.43
C TYR A 19 -8.48 40.83 7.00
N THR A 20 -7.59 40.55 6.06
CA THR A 20 -7.96 40.23 4.68
C THR A 20 -8.35 38.76 4.54
N GLU A 21 -9.03 38.41 3.44
CA GLU A 21 -9.43 37.01 3.18
C GLU A 21 -8.23 36.08 3.01
N GLU A 22 -7.11 36.58 2.49
CA GLU A 22 -5.85 35.85 2.37
C GLU A 22 -5.26 35.51 3.75
N GLU A 23 -5.31 36.47 4.68
CA GLU A 23 -4.87 36.27 6.06
C GLU A 23 -5.77 35.25 6.77
N ASP A 24 -7.08 35.30 6.53
CA ASP A 24 -8.04 34.32 7.05
C ASP A 24 -7.76 32.90 6.53
N GLN A 25 -7.40 32.76 5.26
CA GLN A 25 -7.01 31.47 4.67
C GLN A 25 -5.72 30.93 5.32
N LYS A 26 -4.70 31.78 5.51
CA LYS A 26 -3.46 31.40 6.19
C LYS A 26 -3.70 30.97 7.63
N ILE A 27 -4.57 31.69 8.36
CA ILE A 27 -4.98 31.33 9.72
C ILE A 27 -5.66 29.97 9.72
N LEU A 28 -6.64 29.72 8.84
CA LEU A 28 -7.30 28.42 8.74
C LEU A 28 -6.30 27.28 8.42
N ALA A 29 -5.35 27.52 7.51
CA ALA A 29 -4.39 26.51 7.06
C ALA A 29 -3.32 26.16 8.11
N LYS A 30 -2.85 27.11 8.91
CA LYS A 30 -1.71 26.90 9.84
C LYS A 30 -2.12 26.82 11.32
N TRP A 31 -3.21 27.47 11.74
CA TRP A 31 -3.57 27.63 13.16
C TRP A 31 -3.94 26.33 13.89
N TRP A 32 -4.45 25.34 13.15
CA TRP A 32 -4.80 24.03 13.73
C TRP A 32 -3.57 23.29 14.29
N ASN A 33 -2.36 23.57 13.78
CA ASN A 33 -1.11 23.02 14.29
C ASN A 33 -0.46 23.97 15.30
N LYS A 34 -0.25 23.50 16.54
CA LYS A 34 0.35 24.31 17.62
C LYS A 34 1.77 24.79 17.28
N LYS A 35 2.55 23.99 16.54
CA LYS A 35 3.96 24.30 16.22
C LYS A 35 4.11 25.47 15.24
N LEU A 36 3.12 25.70 14.38
CA LEU A 36 3.15 26.73 13.33
C LEU A 36 2.60 28.09 13.77
N ARG A 37 2.04 28.18 14.99
CA ARG A 37 1.47 29.41 15.54
C ARG A 37 2.47 30.56 15.71
N PRO A 38 3.67 30.36 16.29
CA PRO A 38 4.64 31.44 16.46
C PRO A 38 5.15 31.95 15.10
N GLU A 39 5.34 31.05 14.14
CA GLU A 39 5.76 31.42 12.78
C GLU A 39 4.67 32.22 12.05
N LEU A 40 3.40 31.81 12.20
CA LEU A 40 2.26 32.52 11.61
C LEU A 40 2.08 33.91 12.22
N ALA A 41 2.28 34.05 13.54
CA ALA A 41 2.24 35.36 14.21
C ALA A 41 3.31 36.31 13.66
N ARG A 42 4.53 35.79 13.44
CA ARG A 42 5.62 36.54 12.82
C ARG A 42 5.32 36.89 11.35
N GLU A 43 4.75 35.97 10.58
CA GLU A 43 4.43 36.17 9.16
C GLU A 43 3.32 37.23 8.97
N LEU A 44 2.32 37.24 9.85
CA LEU A 44 1.20 38.18 9.78
C LEU A 44 1.43 39.48 10.56
N GLY A 45 2.55 39.60 11.28
CA GLY A 45 2.85 40.77 12.12
C GLY A 45 1.80 41.02 13.20
N ARG A 46 1.12 39.97 13.69
CA ARG A 46 0.05 40.07 14.72
C ARG A 46 0.32 39.11 15.86
N THR A 47 -0.23 39.44 17.04
CA THR A 47 -0.08 38.60 18.22
C THR A 47 -0.84 37.27 18.06
N GLU A 48 -0.33 36.20 18.66
CA GLU A 48 -1.02 34.90 18.67
C GLU A 48 -2.44 35.01 19.23
N ALA A 49 -2.65 35.85 20.24
CA ALA A 49 -3.98 36.11 20.80
C ALA A 49 -4.94 36.70 19.76
N ALA A 50 -4.50 37.66 18.94
CA ALA A 50 -5.31 38.24 17.89
C ALA A 50 -5.66 37.21 16.80
N LEU A 51 -4.71 36.36 16.43
CA LEU A 51 -4.94 35.27 15.47
C LEU A 51 -5.88 34.20 16.02
N ALA A 52 -5.80 33.89 17.31
CA ALA A 52 -6.71 32.97 17.99
C ALA A 52 -8.16 33.47 17.93
N GLN A 53 -8.36 34.74 18.30
CA GLN A 53 -9.67 35.38 18.26
C GLN A 53 -10.23 35.39 16.83
N ARG A 54 -9.38 35.73 15.84
CA ARG A 54 -9.78 35.72 14.43
C ARG A 54 -10.16 34.32 13.95
N PHE A 55 -9.39 33.29 14.30
CA PHE A 55 -9.68 31.90 13.97
C PHE A 55 -11.06 31.46 14.47
N TYR A 56 -11.37 31.70 15.75
CA TYR A 56 -12.68 31.36 16.30
C TYR A 56 -13.81 32.18 15.67
N ALA A 57 -13.57 33.45 15.34
CA ALA A 57 -14.54 34.28 14.63
C ALA A 57 -14.84 33.75 13.21
N ILE A 58 -13.82 33.30 12.47
CA ILE A 58 -13.99 32.69 11.15
C ILE A 58 -14.80 31.39 11.25
N LEU A 59 -14.47 30.53 12.22
CA LEU A 59 -15.20 29.28 12.44
C LEU A 59 -16.66 29.51 12.82
N LYS A 60 -16.92 30.50 13.68
CA LYS A 60 -18.28 30.92 14.06
C LYS A 60 -19.07 31.43 12.85
N LYS A 61 -18.45 32.22 11.96
CA LYS A 61 -19.06 32.67 10.70
C LYS A 61 -19.37 31.50 9.76
N LYS A 62 -18.56 30.45 9.77
CA LYS A 62 -18.74 29.23 8.96
C LYS A 62 -19.65 28.17 9.59
N GLY A 63 -20.08 28.35 10.84
CA GLY A 63 -20.89 27.37 11.56
C GLY A 63 -20.18 26.04 11.86
N ILE A 64 -18.84 26.03 11.87
CA ILE A 64 -18.05 24.81 12.11
C ILE A 64 -17.53 24.85 13.55
N ASP A 65 -17.73 23.76 14.29
CA ASP A 65 -17.19 23.64 15.65
C ASP A 65 -15.65 23.50 15.64
N PRO A 66 -14.90 24.18 16.53
CA PRO A 66 -13.44 24.11 16.54
C PRO A 66 -12.86 22.70 16.71
N LYS A 67 -13.57 21.78 17.37
CA LYS A 67 -13.13 20.39 17.51
C LYS A 67 -13.28 19.65 16.18
N THR A 68 -14.45 19.78 15.53
CA THR A 68 -14.72 19.16 14.22
C THR A 68 -13.79 19.67 13.13
N TYR A 69 -13.43 20.96 13.16
CA TYR A 69 -12.46 21.55 12.23
C TYR A 69 -11.06 20.93 12.38
N ARG A 70 -10.59 20.73 13.61
CA ARG A 70 -9.29 20.09 13.89
C ARG A 70 -9.28 18.61 13.51
N GLU A 71 -10.41 17.92 13.67
CA GLU A 71 -10.58 16.54 13.21
C GLU A 71 -10.49 16.46 11.69
N LYS A 72 -11.27 17.26 10.97
CA LYS A 72 -11.24 17.32 9.50
C LYS A 72 -9.86 17.66 8.95
N MET A 73 -9.17 18.64 9.55
CA MET A 73 -7.80 19.00 9.14
C MET A 73 -6.80 17.89 9.47
N ARG A 74 -6.95 17.15 10.58
CA ARG A 74 -6.11 15.98 10.88
C ARG A 74 -6.38 14.80 9.94
N GLU A 75 -7.59 14.60 9.48
CA GLU A 75 -7.90 13.53 8.52
C GLU A 75 -7.36 13.88 7.12
N GLN A 76 -7.58 15.13 6.70
CA GLN A 76 -7.13 15.63 5.39
C GLN A 76 -5.60 15.73 5.33
N ASN A 77 -4.96 16.30 6.36
CA ASN A 77 -3.50 16.37 6.42
C ASN A 77 -2.87 15.10 6.98
N GLY A 78 -3.60 14.22 7.67
CA GLY A 78 -3.09 12.91 8.11
C GLY A 78 -2.85 11.97 6.93
N ARG A 79 -3.68 12.05 5.89
CA ARG A 79 -3.44 11.38 4.60
C ARG A 79 -2.28 11.99 3.82
N TYR A 80 -1.97 13.27 4.02
CA TYR A 80 -0.93 14.00 3.29
C TYR A 80 0.43 14.08 4.05
N LEU A 81 0.44 13.96 5.37
CA LEU A 81 1.64 13.92 6.23
C LEU A 81 2.27 12.54 6.31
N GLN A 82 1.61 11.50 5.77
CA GLN A 82 2.18 10.16 5.66
C GLN A 82 3.28 10.08 4.59
N SER A 83 3.36 11.07 3.68
CA SER A 83 4.30 11.11 2.57
C SER A 83 5.45 12.11 2.71
N VAL A 84 5.37 13.15 3.56
CA VAL A 84 6.43 14.17 3.62
C VAL A 84 6.53 14.78 5.03
N THR A 85 7.25 14.15 5.96
CA THR A 85 8.07 14.83 6.98
C THR A 85 8.97 13.82 7.72
N PRO A 86 10.23 14.17 8.04
CA PRO A 86 11.15 13.30 8.76
C PRO A 86 10.92 13.46 10.27
N ALA A 87 10.47 12.39 10.93
CA ALA A 87 10.48 12.29 12.37
C ALA A 87 10.88 10.87 12.74
N SER A 88 12.06 10.76 13.34
CA SER A 88 12.62 9.59 14.02
C SER A 88 11.51 8.88 14.80
N GLY A 89 11.13 7.69 14.33
CA GLY A 89 9.96 6.96 14.81
C GLY A 89 9.00 6.46 13.72
N ARG A 90 9.26 6.72 12.44
CA ARG A 90 8.54 6.04 11.34
C ARG A 90 8.87 4.54 11.37
N SER A 91 7.88 3.67 11.51
CA SER A 91 8.06 2.22 11.35
C SER A 91 8.58 1.92 9.94
N TRP A 92 9.60 1.07 9.82
CA TRP A 92 10.15 0.64 8.54
C TRP A 92 9.06 0.02 7.66
N THR A 93 8.96 0.49 6.41
CA THR A 93 8.04 -0.12 5.43
C THR A 93 8.71 -1.27 4.70
N ARG A 94 7.90 -2.18 4.15
CA ARG A 94 8.40 -3.31 3.35
C ARG A 94 9.23 -2.85 2.15
N ASP A 95 8.84 -1.75 1.52
CA ASP A 95 9.56 -1.19 0.38
C ASP A 95 10.92 -0.60 0.79
N GLU A 96 10.97 0.08 1.94
CA GLU A 96 12.22 0.58 2.54
C GLU A 96 13.18 -0.59 2.87
N ASP A 97 12.66 -1.69 3.44
CA ASP A 97 13.44 -2.89 3.74
C ASP A 97 13.98 -3.58 2.47
N ILE A 98 13.18 -3.65 1.40
CA ILE A 98 13.61 -4.22 0.11
C ILE A 98 14.73 -3.40 -0.51
N ILE A 99 14.60 -2.07 -0.50
CA ILE A 99 15.62 -1.17 -1.02
C ILE A 99 16.91 -1.31 -0.21
N LEU A 100 16.82 -1.23 1.13
CA LEU A 100 17.96 -1.40 2.04
C LEU A 100 18.66 -2.75 1.81
N TRP A 101 17.90 -3.84 1.78
CA TRP A 101 18.45 -5.18 1.61
C TRP A 101 19.13 -5.39 0.26
N ARG A 102 18.51 -4.93 -0.84
CA ARG A 102 19.07 -5.05 -2.19
C ARG A 102 20.32 -4.21 -2.36
N SER A 103 20.30 -2.96 -1.90
CA SER A 103 21.43 -2.04 -1.98
C SER A 103 22.66 -2.56 -1.23
N VAL A 104 22.48 -3.04 0.01
CA VAL A 104 23.60 -3.61 0.76
C VAL A 104 24.10 -4.91 0.13
N LYS A 105 23.22 -5.76 -0.41
CA LYS A 105 23.63 -6.97 -1.15
C LYS A 105 24.38 -6.66 -2.45
N ALA A 106 24.10 -5.51 -3.07
CA ALA A 106 24.81 -5.00 -4.24
C ALA A 106 26.16 -4.33 -3.88
N GLY A 107 26.48 -4.17 -2.59
CA GLY A 107 27.74 -3.59 -2.13
C GLY A 107 27.74 -2.06 -2.05
N GLU A 108 26.57 -1.42 -2.02
CA GLU A 108 26.47 0.03 -1.87
C GLU A 108 26.74 0.48 -0.43
N ASP A 109 27.35 1.65 -0.27
CA ASP A 109 27.61 2.24 1.04
C ASP A 109 26.33 2.77 1.68
N PHE A 110 26.22 2.61 3.00
CA PHE A 110 25.05 3.06 3.78
C PHE A 110 24.77 4.57 3.66
N VAL A 111 25.77 5.36 3.27
CA VAL A 111 25.64 6.80 3.00
C VAL A 111 24.73 7.03 1.79
N ASP A 112 24.98 6.31 0.69
CA ASP A 112 24.21 6.43 -0.55
C ASP A 112 22.80 5.84 -0.42
N ILE A 113 22.65 4.84 0.46
CA ILE A 113 21.36 4.23 0.77
C ILE A 113 20.51 5.19 1.60
N ALA A 114 21.08 5.81 2.64
CA ALA A 114 20.39 6.81 3.45
C ALA A 114 19.98 8.04 2.61
N ALA A 115 20.78 8.42 1.61
CA ALA A 115 20.42 9.48 0.66
C ALA A 115 19.20 9.10 -0.21
N ARG A 116 19.04 7.82 -0.56
CA ARG A 116 17.89 7.30 -1.31
C ARG A 116 16.63 7.11 -0.46
N LEU A 117 16.78 6.92 0.85
CA LEU A 117 15.68 6.74 1.79
C LEU A 117 15.36 8.07 2.49
N PRO A 118 14.36 8.84 2.01
CA PRO A 118 14.09 10.16 2.55
C PRO A 118 13.71 10.09 4.03
N GLY A 119 14.52 10.73 4.87
CA GLY A 119 14.28 10.84 6.32
C GLY A 119 14.81 9.67 7.15
N ARG A 120 15.65 8.80 6.59
CA ARG A 120 16.39 7.78 7.35
C ARG A 120 17.85 8.18 7.53
N THR A 121 18.38 7.95 8.72
CA THR A 121 19.80 8.17 9.02
C THR A 121 20.64 6.93 8.69
N ILE A 122 21.94 7.12 8.55
CA ILE A 122 22.91 6.04 8.29
C ILE A 122 22.84 4.99 9.43
N ASP A 123 22.73 5.45 10.67
CA ASP A 123 22.70 4.59 11.85
C ASP A 123 21.42 3.75 11.90
N GLU A 124 20.26 4.33 11.58
CA GLU A 124 18.99 3.59 11.47
C GLU A 124 19.05 2.52 10.36
N CYS A 125 19.71 2.80 9.23
CA CYS A 125 19.88 1.84 8.15
C CYS A 125 20.77 0.66 8.56
N ARG A 126 21.82 0.90 9.34
CA ARG A 126 22.71 -0.15 9.86
C ARG A 126 21.98 -1.04 10.88
N GLU A 127 21.29 -0.43 11.82
CA GLU A 127 20.52 -1.16 12.84
C GLU A 127 19.43 -2.01 12.18
N ARG A 128 18.69 -1.44 11.23
CA ARG A 128 17.66 -2.18 10.50
C ARG A 128 18.23 -3.31 9.67
N TYR A 129 19.34 -3.09 8.98
CA TYR A 129 19.99 -4.13 8.19
C TYR A 129 20.42 -5.31 9.07
N GLU A 130 20.94 -5.04 10.27
CA GLU A 130 21.30 -6.10 11.22
C GLU A 130 20.06 -6.89 11.70
N VAL A 131 18.94 -6.22 11.95
CA VAL A 131 17.65 -6.88 12.27
C VAL A 131 17.16 -7.75 11.10
N LEU A 132 17.20 -7.24 9.87
CA LEU A 132 16.85 -8.01 8.67
C LEU A 132 17.80 -9.20 8.46
N ARG A 133 19.10 -9.02 8.77
CA ARG A 133 20.11 -10.06 8.67
C ARG A 133 19.85 -11.18 9.68
N GLN A 134 19.51 -10.82 10.92
CA GLN A 134 19.15 -11.78 11.96
C GLN A 134 17.83 -12.49 11.64
N ALA A 135 16.83 -11.78 11.12
CA ALA A 135 15.57 -12.38 10.69
C ALA A 135 15.76 -13.39 9.54
N ASN A 136 16.61 -13.06 8.56
CA ASN A 136 16.96 -13.98 7.48
C ASN A 136 17.85 -15.14 7.94
N ALA A 137 18.80 -14.90 8.84
CA ALA A 137 19.61 -15.97 9.44
C ALA A 137 18.76 -16.93 10.29
N ALA A 138 17.75 -16.42 11.01
CA ALA A 138 16.79 -17.24 11.73
C ALA A 138 15.92 -18.05 10.76
N ALA A 139 15.51 -17.45 9.64
CA ALA A 139 14.81 -18.13 8.55
C ALA A 139 15.69 -19.24 7.91
N ASP A 140 17.00 -19.00 7.75
CA ASP A 140 17.96 -19.97 7.23
C ASP A 140 18.21 -21.13 8.21
N THR A 141 18.19 -20.91 9.54
CA THR A 141 18.24 -22.02 10.51
C THR A 141 16.97 -22.88 10.53
N SER A 142 15.81 -22.32 10.20
CA SER A 142 14.58 -23.07 9.91
C SER A 142 14.47 -23.55 8.47
N GLY A 143 15.46 -23.22 7.63
CA GLY A 143 15.45 -23.35 6.17
C GLY A 143 16.70 -24.01 5.59
N GLN A 144 17.44 -24.82 6.35
CA GLN A 144 18.49 -25.69 5.79
C GLN A 144 17.86 -26.83 4.98
N ALA A 145 17.30 -26.50 3.81
CA ALA A 145 17.08 -27.41 2.69
C ALA A 145 16.87 -26.65 1.37
N SER A 146 17.55 -25.53 1.14
CA SER A 146 17.65 -24.77 -0.15
C SER A 146 18.20 -23.39 0.22
N GLU A 147 19.26 -22.80 -0.30
CA GLU A 147 19.96 -22.89 -1.58
C GLU A 147 21.37 -22.35 -1.33
N ALA A 148 22.39 -23.13 -1.66
CA ALA A 148 23.70 -22.59 -1.98
C ALA A 148 23.75 -22.35 -3.49
N PHE A 149 23.34 -21.16 -3.94
CA PHE A 149 23.82 -20.64 -5.23
C PHE A 149 23.76 -19.11 -5.26
N ARG A 150 24.91 -18.49 -5.00
CA ARG A 150 25.24 -17.14 -5.45
C ARG A 150 26.41 -17.31 -6.42
N PRO A 151 26.28 -16.97 -7.72
CA PRO A 151 27.43 -16.98 -8.60
C PRO A 151 28.22 -15.69 -8.40
N GLU A 152 29.50 -15.84 -8.05
CA GLU A 152 30.53 -14.83 -8.30
C GLU A 152 30.80 -14.75 -9.80
N VAL A 153 30.97 -13.53 -10.30
CA VAL A 153 31.42 -13.25 -11.66
C VAL A 153 32.88 -12.80 -11.61
N PRO A 154 33.81 -13.52 -12.24
CA PRO A 154 35.07 -12.95 -12.69
C PRO A 154 35.00 -12.51 -14.15
N GLN A 155 35.52 -11.30 -14.35
CA GLN A 155 35.76 -10.62 -15.61
C GLN A 155 36.84 -11.35 -16.43
N THR A 156 36.64 -11.47 -17.74
CA THR A 156 37.74 -11.49 -18.72
C THR A 156 37.36 -10.59 -19.89
N ALA A 157 38.16 -9.56 -20.08
CA ALA A 157 38.22 -8.71 -21.26
C ALA A 157 39.50 -9.07 -22.04
N GLU A 158 39.44 -8.83 -23.35
CA GLU A 158 40.55 -8.84 -24.35
C GLU A 158 41.00 -10.25 -24.80
N ALA A 159 41.04 -10.62 -26.09
CA ALA A 159 40.93 -9.92 -27.38
C ALA A 159 40.38 -10.94 -28.43
N GLU A 160 39.45 -10.54 -29.32
CA GLU A 160 39.69 -10.25 -30.76
C GLU A 160 40.37 -11.42 -31.49
N ASP A 161 39.83 -12.04 -32.55
CA ASP A 161 39.37 -11.40 -33.78
C ASP A 161 38.64 -12.42 -34.68
N GLU A 162 37.85 -11.92 -35.64
CA GLU A 162 37.32 -12.59 -36.84
C GLU A 162 36.21 -13.67 -36.73
N ARG A 163 34.94 -13.23 -36.81
CA ARG A 163 33.98 -13.64 -37.86
C ARG A 163 32.63 -12.93 -37.68
N LYS A 164 32.44 -11.84 -38.40
CA LYS A 164 31.11 -11.27 -38.67
C LYS A 164 30.64 -11.75 -40.05
N GLN A 165 29.32 -11.97 -40.13
CA GLN A 165 28.51 -12.24 -41.33
C GLN A 165 28.59 -13.72 -41.76
N GLU A 166 27.51 -14.50 -41.91
CA GLU A 166 26.13 -14.22 -42.30
C GLU A 166 25.21 -15.33 -41.77
N ILE A 167 24.05 -15.01 -41.16
CA ILE A 167 22.77 -15.71 -41.40
C ILE A 167 21.64 -14.69 -41.20
N GLN A 168 21.21 -14.05 -42.29
CA GLN A 168 19.79 -13.77 -42.53
C GLN A 168 19.61 -13.30 -43.98
N LYS A 169 19.28 -14.25 -44.86
CA LYS A 169 18.29 -14.10 -45.94
C LYS A 169 18.24 -15.39 -46.75
N SER A 170 17.26 -16.22 -46.44
CA SER A 170 16.70 -17.18 -47.38
C SER A 170 15.35 -16.65 -47.86
N ALA A 171 15.16 -16.74 -49.17
CA ALA A 171 13.95 -16.62 -49.99
C ALA A 171 13.95 -15.40 -50.94
N GLU A 172 14.36 -15.63 -52.19
CA GLU A 172 13.45 -15.69 -53.34
C GLU A 172 14.19 -16.03 -54.64
N ASP A 173 13.45 -16.74 -55.50
CA ASP A 173 13.60 -17.01 -56.93
C ASP A 173 14.73 -17.87 -57.50
N GLY A 174 14.30 -18.79 -58.38
CA GLY A 174 15.13 -19.81 -58.99
C GLY A 174 15.40 -19.59 -60.47
N GLN A 175 16.17 -20.52 -61.05
CA GLN A 175 16.09 -20.90 -62.45
C GLN A 175 16.90 -22.17 -62.73
N ALA A 176 16.37 -22.95 -63.66
CA ALA A 176 16.86 -24.23 -64.12
C ALA A 176 18.22 -24.18 -64.81
N ALA A 177 19.01 -25.25 -64.69
CA ALA A 177 19.86 -25.76 -65.77
C ALA A 177 20.27 -27.21 -65.47
N GLY A 178 19.88 -28.14 -66.34
CA GLY A 178 20.37 -29.51 -66.31
C GLY A 178 21.80 -29.63 -66.84
N ALA A 179 22.54 -30.64 -66.37
CA ALA A 179 23.71 -31.17 -67.06
C ALA A 179 23.96 -32.62 -66.61
N ARG A 180 23.66 -33.54 -67.55
CA ARG A 180 24.40 -34.76 -67.92
C ARG A 180 25.03 -35.61 -66.80
N ILE A 181 24.46 -36.80 -66.65
CA ILE A 181 25.19 -37.98 -66.16
C ILE A 181 26.08 -38.42 -67.33
N ASP A 182 27.36 -38.05 -67.29
CA ASP A 182 28.38 -38.69 -68.12
C ASP A 182 28.78 -40.00 -67.46
N ILE A 183 28.25 -41.11 -68.00
CA ILE A 183 28.75 -42.45 -67.75
C ILE A 183 30.05 -42.57 -68.55
N HIS A 184 31.19 -42.47 -67.87
CA HIS A 184 32.48 -42.81 -68.46
C HIS A 184 32.88 -44.19 -67.96
N ASP A 185 32.79 -45.17 -68.86
CA ASP A 185 33.43 -46.48 -68.75
C ASP A 185 34.94 -46.28 -68.52
N LYS A 186 35.44 -46.86 -67.42
CA LYS A 186 36.85 -47.22 -67.33
C LYS A 186 37.03 -48.44 -66.43
N ASP A 187 36.80 -49.60 -67.02
CA ASP A 187 37.40 -50.85 -66.55
C ASP A 187 38.92 -50.65 -66.42
N SER A 188 39.50 -51.15 -65.31
CA SER A 188 40.93 -51.35 -65.02
C SER A 188 41.61 -50.47 -63.94
N GLU A 189 40.91 -49.97 -62.91
CA GLU A 189 41.56 -49.44 -61.68
C GLU A 189 40.86 -49.88 -60.36
N ASP A 190 39.84 -50.75 -60.44
CA ASP A 190 38.93 -51.07 -59.34
C ASP A 190 39.57 -51.79 -58.13
N ALA A 191 40.65 -52.55 -58.34
CA ALA A 191 41.31 -53.24 -57.24
C ALA A 191 42.14 -52.28 -56.37
N GLY A 192 42.67 -51.20 -56.96
CA GLY A 192 43.35 -50.14 -56.21
C GLY A 192 42.37 -49.29 -55.42
N ASP A 193 41.25 -48.93 -56.07
CA ASP A 193 40.18 -48.12 -55.50
C ASP A 193 39.46 -48.87 -54.37
N PHE A 194 39.17 -50.17 -54.54
CA PHE A 194 38.60 -51.01 -53.49
C PHE A 194 39.55 -51.20 -52.29
N LEU A 195 40.85 -51.40 -52.52
CA LEU A 195 41.84 -51.51 -51.44
C LEU A 195 42.02 -50.18 -50.70
N GLU A 196 41.90 -49.05 -51.40
CA GLU A 196 41.93 -47.72 -50.81
C GLU A 196 40.67 -47.46 -49.96
N VAL A 197 39.49 -47.83 -50.44
CA VAL A 197 38.23 -47.82 -49.68
C VAL A 197 38.32 -48.71 -48.44
N LEU A 198 38.89 -49.92 -48.54
CA LEU A 198 39.11 -50.80 -47.39
C LEU A 198 40.11 -50.23 -46.39
N ARG A 199 41.08 -49.43 -46.85
CA ARG A 199 42.04 -48.74 -45.96
C ARG A 199 41.41 -47.54 -45.24
N GLN A 200 40.43 -46.89 -45.87
CA GLN A 200 39.68 -45.77 -45.31
C GLN A 200 38.51 -46.21 -44.41
N PHE A 201 37.99 -47.42 -44.60
CA PHE A 201 36.86 -47.98 -43.84
C PHE A 201 37.03 -47.94 -42.30
N PRO A 202 38.20 -48.26 -41.70
CA PRO A 202 38.40 -48.14 -40.26
C PRO A 202 38.26 -46.70 -39.76
N GLN A 203 38.78 -45.74 -40.52
CA GLN A 203 38.70 -44.31 -40.18
C GLN A 203 37.26 -43.80 -40.35
N GLN A 204 36.55 -44.27 -41.38
CA GLN A 204 35.12 -43.98 -41.56
C GLN A 204 34.26 -44.57 -40.44
N ALA A 205 34.56 -45.78 -39.98
CA ALA A 205 33.88 -46.39 -38.84
C ALA A 205 34.16 -45.64 -37.53
N GLU A 206 35.39 -45.17 -37.32
CA GLU A 206 35.78 -44.37 -36.16
C GLU A 206 35.10 -43.00 -36.16
N THR A 207 35.09 -42.30 -37.29
CA THR A 207 34.37 -41.02 -37.43
C THR A 207 32.87 -41.17 -37.22
N LEU A 208 32.27 -42.27 -37.71
CA LEU A 208 30.87 -42.59 -37.44
C LEU A 208 30.61 -42.90 -35.96
N SER A 209 31.53 -43.60 -35.30
CA SER A 209 31.46 -43.86 -33.85
C SER A 209 31.54 -42.57 -33.04
N HIS A 210 32.43 -41.64 -33.38
CA HIS A 210 32.49 -40.33 -32.74
C HIS A 210 31.21 -39.53 -32.95
N ARG A 211 30.67 -39.50 -34.17
CA ARG A 211 29.36 -38.87 -34.45
C ARG A 211 28.22 -39.50 -33.65
N MET A 212 28.23 -40.83 -33.49
CA MET A 212 27.24 -41.51 -32.67
C MET A 212 27.38 -41.11 -31.19
N ASN A 213 28.61 -41.03 -30.67
CA ASN A 213 28.90 -40.58 -29.31
C ASN A 213 28.58 -39.08 -29.09
N ASP A 214 28.70 -38.24 -30.11
CA ASP A 214 28.26 -36.83 -30.08
C ASP A 214 26.73 -36.75 -29.98
N ILE A 215 26.02 -37.53 -30.82
CA ILE A 215 24.55 -37.62 -30.79
C ILE A 215 24.05 -38.15 -29.44
N GLU A 216 24.69 -39.17 -28.87
CA GLU A 216 24.33 -39.69 -27.55
C GLU A 216 24.49 -38.63 -26.45
N ARG A 217 25.57 -37.85 -26.48
CA ARG A 217 25.78 -36.72 -25.57
C ARG A 217 24.73 -35.63 -25.74
N ASP A 218 24.37 -35.29 -26.97
CA ASP A 218 23.31 -34.32 -27.26
C ASP A 218 21.95 -34.82 -26.77
N ILE A 219 21.64 -36.11 -26.93
CA ILE A 219 20.41 -36.73 -26.42
C ILE A 219 20.37 -36.66 -24.89
N GLU A 220 21.47 -36.97 -24.20
CA GLU A 220 21.55 -36.85 -22.75
C GLU A 220 21.38 -35.41 -22.27
N TYR A 221 22.01 -34.46 -22.96
CA TYR A 221 21.87 -33.03 -22.67
C TYR A 221 20.43 -32.55 -22.84
N ILE A 222 19.79 -32.87 -23.98
CA ILE A 222 18.41 -32.51 -24.25
C ILE A 222 17.47 -33.14 -23.22
N LYS A 223 17.70 -34.41 -22.86
CA LYS A 223 16.91 -35.10 -21.84
C LYS A 223 17.03 -34.42 -20.48
N GLY A 224 18.25 -34.07 -20.06
CA GLY A 224 18.49 -33.34 -18.82
C GLY A 224 17.82 -31.96 -18.81
N SER A 225 17.97 -31.20 -19.91
CA SER A 225 17.32 -29.89 -20.09
C SER A 225 15.79 -30.00 -20.08
N LEU A 226 15.22 -31.01 -20.76
CA LEU A 226 13.79 -31.23 -20.78
C LEU A 226 13.27 -31.63 -19.39
N GLN A 227 13.99 -32.49 -18.68
CA GLN A 227 13.64 -32.89 -17.32
C GLN A 227 13.69 -31.68 -16.36
N PHE A 228 14.72 -30.85 -16.48
CA PHE A 228 14.86 -29.61 -15.70
C PHE A 228 13.72 -28.63 -15.97
N THR A 229 13.39 -28.38 -17.24
CA THR A 229 12.30 -27.46 -17.61
C THR A 229 10.94 -27.99 -17.19
N LEU A 230 10.68 -29.30 -17.30
CA LEU A 230 9.45 -29.94 -16.83
C LEU A 230 9.32 -29.85 -15.31
N GLU A 231 10.40 -30.06 -14.56
CA GLU A 231 10.37 -29.95 -13.10
C GLU A 231 10.11 -28.51 -12.63
N HIS A 232 10.72 -27.52 -13.29
CA HIS A 232 10.46 -26.11 -13.02
C HIS A 232 9.02 -25.71 -13.38
N LEU A 233 8.50 -26.20 -14.51
CA LEU A 233 7.12 -25.98 -14.91
C LEU A 233 6.16 -26.60 -13.89
N ALA A 234 6.40 -27.84 -13.45
CA ALA A 234 5.57 -28.52 -12.45
C ALA A 234 5.57 -27.76 -11.11
N LYS A 235 6.73 -27.30 -10.64
CA LYS A 235 6.85 -26.44 -9.45
C LYS A 235 6.09 -25.12 -9.63
N GLY A 236 6.22 -24.49 -10.80
CA GLY A 236 5.48 -23.27 -11.15
C GLY A 236 3.97 -23.46 -11.12
N LEU A 237 3.47 -24.54 -11.72
CA LEU A 237 2.05 -24.90 -11.71
C LEU A 237 1.55 -25.20 -10.29
N GLN A 238 2.33 -25.89 -9.48
CA GLN A 238 1.97 -26.16 -8.08
C GLN A 238 1.88 -24.87 -7.25
N ASN A 239 2.79 -23.92 -7.47
CA ASN A 239 2.75 -22.62 -6.80
C ASN A 239 1.52 -21.81 -7.21
N ILE A 240 1.17 -21.84 -8.50
CA ILE A 240 -0.06 -21.20 -9.01
C ILE A 240 -1.30 -21.86 -8.38
N ALA A 241 -1.34 -23.19 -8.33
CA ALA A 241 -2.46 -23.91 -7.71
C ALA A 241 -2.62 -23.55 -6.22
N ASN A 242 -1.52 -23.50 -5.47
CA ASN A 242 -1.52 -23.10 -4.06
C ASN A 242 -2.00 -21.64 -3.88
N TYR A 243 -1.58 -20.74 -4.77
CA TYR A 243 -2.04 -19.35 -4.77
C TYR A 243 -3.54 -19.23 -5.04
N LEU A 244 -4.06 -19.99 -6.01
CA LEU A 244 -5.49 -20.01 -6.32
C LEU A 244 -6.32 -20.55 -5.16
N VAL A 245 -5.87 -21.61 -4.50
CA VAL A 245 -6.53 -22.16 -3.30
C VAL A 245 -6.50 -21.14 -2.15
N GLY A 246 -5.38 -20.46 -1.94
CA GLY A 246 -5.29 -19.37 -0.95
C GLY A 246 -6.27 -18.23 -1.27
N GLN A 247 -6.39 -17.88 -2.54
CA GLN A 247 -7.31 -16.83 -3.00
C GLN A 247 -8.79 -17.22 -2.79
N GLU A 248 -9.15 -18.49 -2.95
CA GLU A 248 -10.50 -18.97 -2.60
C GLU A 248 -10.77 -18.85 -1.10
N GLN A 249 -9.80 -19.20 -0.25
CA GLN A 249 -9.93 -19.04 1.20
C GLN A 249 -10.10 -17.56 1.59
N ASP A 250 -9.31 -16.67 0.99
CA ASP A 250 -9.44 -15.22 1.20
C ASP A 250 -10.81 -14.70 0.75
N PHE A 251 -11.33 -15.20 -0.37
CA PHE A 251 -12.66 -14.84 -0.85
C PHE A 251 -13.75 -15.27 0.12
N THR A 252 -13.69 -16.51 0.63
CA THR A 252 -14.67 -17.00 1.64
C THR A 252 -14.61 -16.21 2.95
N ALA A 253 -13.40 -15.87 3.41
CA ALA A 253 -13.22 -15.02 4.59
C ALA A 253 -13.79 -13.61 4.37
N PHE A 254 -13.55 -13.03 3.19
CA PHE A 254 -14.10 -11.74 2.81
C PHE A 254 -15.63 -11.77 2.75
N GLU A 255 -16.23 -12.80 2.16
CA GLU A 255 -17.69 -12.97 2.14
C GLU A 255 -18.28 -13.07 3.55
N LYS A 256 -17.65 -13.82 4.44
CA LYS A 256 -18.07 -13.93 5.84
C LYS A 256 -18.02 -12.56 6.55
N ILE A 257 -16.91 -11.84 6.42
CA ILE A 257 -16.75 -10.50 6.99
C ILE A 257 -17.78 -9.52 6.41
N ARG A 258 -18.09 -9.63 5.11
CA ARG A 258 -19.11 -8.81 4.45
C ARG A 258 -20.51 -9.09 5.02
N GLN A 259 -20.86 -10.36 5.21
CA GLN A 259 -22.13 -10.77 5.80
C GLN A 259 -22.25 -10.29 7.26
N GLU A 260 -21.20 -10.47 8.06
CA GLU A 260 -21.13 -9.97 9.44
C GLU A 260 -21.28 -8.44 9.50
N ASN A 261 -20.58 -7.70 8.64
CA ASN A 261 -20.74 -6.25 8.55
C ASN A 261 -22.16 -5.84 8.15
N GLN A 262 -22.80 -6.58 7.24
CA GLN A 262 -24.18 -6.32 6.88
C GLN A 262 -25.13 -6.57 8.05
N ALA A 263 -24.94 -7.66 8.79
CA ALA A 263 -25.71 -7.98 10.00
C ALA A 263 -25.52 -6.94 11.12
N LEU A 264 -24.28 -6.49 11.34
CA LEU A 264 -24.00 -5.43 12.32
C LEU A 264 -24.66 -4.10 11.91
N ARG A 265 -24.67 -3.78 10.61
CA ARG A 265 -25.35 -2.59 10.09
C ARG A 265 -26.86 -2.67 10.29
N THR A 266 -27.48 -3.83 10.07
CA THR A 266 -28.93 -4.00 10.31
C THR A 266 -29.26 -3.94 11.80
N GLN A 267 -28.45 -4.55 12.66
CA GLN A 267 -28.59 -4.45 14.12
C GLN A 267 -28.47 -3.01 14.60
N LEU A 268 -27.45 -2.27 14.15
CA LEU A 268 -27.30 -0.84 14.47
C LEU A 268 -28.47 0.00 13.98
N ALA A 269 -29.02 -0.29 12.79
CA ALA A 269 -30.18 0.41 12.28
C ALA A 269 -31.42 0.13 13.14
N ALA A 270 -31.66 -1.12 13.51
CA ALA A 270 -32.76 -1.53 14.37
C ALA A 270 -32.65 -0.89 15.77
N LEU A 271 -31.46 -0.90 16.37
CA LEU A 271 -31.21 -0.31 17.68
C LEU A 271 -31.43 1.22 17.65
N LYS A 272 -30.94 1.90 16.61
CA LYS A 272 -31.20 3.34 16.42
C LYS A 272 -32.69 3.65 16.29
N GLN A 273 -33.44 2.84 15.55
CA GLN A 273 -34.88 3.03 15.41
C GLN A 273 -35.60 2.82 16.74
N ARG A 274 -35.19 1.81 17.52
CA ARG A 274 -35.73 1.57 18.87
C ARG A 274 -35.49 2.77 19.79
N MET A 275 -34.25 3.26 19.85
CA MET A 275 -33.89 4.45 20.64
C MET A 275 -34.69 5.69 20.21
N GLU A 276 -34.90 5.90 18.91
CA GLU A 276 -35.67 7.05 18.43
C GLU A 276 -37.17 6.91 18.80
N ASN A 277 -37.73 5.71 18.76
CA ASN A 277 -39.09 5.44 19.21
C ASN A 277 -39.24 5.67 20.71
N GLU A 278 -38.32 5.16 21.52
CA GLU A 278 -38.29 5.38 22.98
C GLU A 278 -38.18 6.87 23.30
N LYS A 279 -37.31 7.60 22.61
CA LYS A 279 -37.22 9.07 22.74
C LYS A 279 -38.51 9.80 22.34
N LYS A 280 -39.23 9.32 21.33
CA LYS A 280 -40.55 9.87 20.96
C LYS A 280 -41.57 9.62 22.07
N GLU A 281 -41.62 8.42 22.62
CA GLU A 281 -42.49 8.11 23.75
C GLU A 281 -42.14 8.97 24.98
N LEU A 282 -40.86 9.12 25.31
CA LEU A 282 -40.39 9.98 26.40
C LEU A 282 -40.87 11.44 26.22
N ARG A 283 -40.77 11.98 24.99
CA ARG A 283 -41.28 13.31 24.66
C ARG A 283 -42.80 13.40 24.82
N LYS A 284 -43.55 12.37 24.42
CA LYS A 284 -45.01 12.35 24.62
C LYS A 284 -45.37 12.40 26.09
N VAL A 285 -44.77 11.54 26.91
CA VAL A 285 -45.09 11.53 28.35
C VAL A 285 -44.64 12.83 29.02
N TYR A 286 -43.53 13.46 28.58
CA TYR A 286 -43.12 14.77 29.09
C TYR A 286 -44.13 15.86 28.73
N ASN A 287 -44.58 15.91 27.47
CA ASN A 287 -45.58 16.87 27.03
C ASN A 287 -46.92 16.67 27.75
N GLU A 288 -47.32 15.42 28.00
CA GLU A 288 -48.51 15.11 28.80
C GLU A 288 -48.35 15.62 30.24
N LEU A 289 -47.21 15.37 30.89
CA LEU A 289 -46.91 15.90 32.22
C LEU A 289 -46.94 17.41 32.26
N GLU A 290 -46.29 18.08 31.30
CA GLU A 290 -46.24 19.53 31.18
C GLU A 290 -47.64 20.12 31.00
N PHE A 291 -48.48 19.49 30.19
CA PHE A 291 -49.88 19.87 30.02
C PHE A 291 -50.67 19.75 31.34
N TRP A 292 -50.64 18.58 31.99
CA TRP A 292 -51.39 18.36 33.24
C TRP A 292 -50.89 19.25 34.39
N LEU A 293 -49.58 19.47 34.49
CA LEU A 293 -48.98 20.37 35.47
C LEU A 293 -49.32 21.82 35.17
N GLY A 294 -49.31 22.24 33.90
CA GLY A 294 -49.70 23.57 33.46
C GLY A 294 -51.17 23.87 33.81
N GLU A 295 -52.07 22.97 33.42
CA GLU A 295 -53.50 23.06 33.75
C GLU A 295 -53.72 23.11 35.27
N PHE A 296 -53.00 22.29 36.04
CA PHE A 296 -53.05 22.31 37.50
C PHE A 296 -52.52 23.61 38.13
N LEU A 297 -51.48 24.21 37.54
CA LEU A 297 -50.90 25.45 38.04
C LEU A 297 -51.84 26.64 37.80
N GLU A 298 -52.55 26.67 36.67
CA GLU A 298 -53.48 27.75 36.29
C GLU A 298 -54.82 27.72 37.06
N MET A 299 -55.24 26.56 37.58
CA MET A 299 -56.49 26.42 38.34
C MET A 299 -56.54 27.23 39.66
N ARG A 300 -57.75 27.59 40.14
CA ARG A 300 -57.93 28.20 41.48
C ARG A 300 -57.77 27.17 42.59
N LYS A 301 -57.39 27.60 43.81
CA LYS A 301 -57.08 26.72 44.95
C LYS A 301 -58.16 25.67 45.27
N ILE A 302 -59.44 25.99 45.04
CA ILE A 302 -60.57 25.10 45.33
C ILE A 302 -60.72 24.04 44.21
N GLU A 303 -60.50 24.42 42.95
CA GLU A 303 -60.50 23.53 41.78
C GLU A 303 -59.31 22.55 41.84
N LYS A 304 -58.14 23.00 42.36
CA LYS A 304 -56.96 22.14 42.57
C LYS A 304 -57.26 20.96 43.51
N VAL A 305 -58.00 21.18 44.59
CA VAL A 305 -58.30 20.13 45.58
C VAL A 305 -59.28 19.09 45.02
N ALA A 306 -60.20 19.49 44.15
CA ALA A 306 -61.11 18.57 43.46
C ALA A 306 -60.38 17.74 42.38
N ASN A 307 -59.54 18.39 41.57
CA ASN A 307 -58.82 17.74 40.47
C ASN A 307 -57.57 16.94 40.92
N LEU A 308 -57.11 17.11 42.17
CA LEU A 308 -56.05 16.31 42.77
C LEU A 308 -56.40 14.81 42.78
N GLY A 309 -57.68 14.45 42.95
CA GLY A 309 -58.15 13.06 42.90
C GLY A 309 -57.97 12.40 41.54
N GLU A 310 -58.03 13.18 40.45
CA GLU A 310 -57.85 12.70 39.07
C GLU A 310 -56.40 12.82 38.56
N LEU A 311 -55.67 13.82 39.06
CA LEU A 311 -54.29 14.10 38.68
C LEU A 311 -53.30 13.09 39.27
N ILE A 312 -53.48 12.67 40.53
CA ILE A 312 -52.56 11.75 41.22
C ILE A 312 -52.46 10.39 40.51
N PRO A 313 -53.57 9.73 40.11
CA PRO A 313 -53.49 8.46 39.37
C PRO A 313 -52.82 8.60 38.00
N LYS A 314 -53.11 9.68 37.26
CA LYS A 314 -52.49 9.97 35.95
C LYS A 314 -51.00 10.24 36.08
N LEU A 315 -50.60 11.01 37.10
CA LEU A 315 -49.21 11.30 37.42
C LEU A 315 -48.47 10.01 37.80
N LYS A 316 -49.06 9.16 38.63
CA LYS A 316 -48.49 7.85 38.98
C LYS A 316 -48.32 6.96 37.75
N TYR A 317 -49.33 6.85 36.90
CA TYR A 317 -49.25 6.07 35.66
C TYR A 317 -48.15 6.56 34.71
N SER A 318 -48.07 7.89 34.51
CA SER A 318 -47.02 8.49 33.69
C SER A 318 -45.62 8.28 34.29
N TYR A 319 -45.48 8.37 35.61
CA TYR A 319 -44.23 8.11 36.34
C TYR A 319 -43.79 6.64 36.24
N ASP A 320 -44.72 5.69 36.38
CA ASP A 320 -44.45 4.27 36.21
C ASP A 320 -44.04 3.97 34.75
N LYS A 321 -44.71 4.59 33.76
CA LYS A 321 -44.35 4.48 32.33
C LYS A 321 -42.96 5.07 32.05
N PHE A 322 -42.63 6.21 32.64
CA PHE A 322 -41.28 6.80 32.59
C PHE A 322 -40.23 5.91 33.24
N GLY A 323 -40.54 5.31 34.39
CA GLY A 323 -39.66 4.39 35.11
C GLY A 323 -39.30 3.18 34.26
N VAL A 324 -40.30 2.54 33.63
CA VAL A 324 -40.08 1.41 32.72
C VAL A 324 -39.20 1.80 31.53
N LEU A 325 -39.40 2.99 30.93
CA LEU A 325 -38.58 3.45 29.81
C LEU A 325 -37.12 3.74 30.21
N LEU A 326 -36.89 4.29 31.41
CA LEU A 326 -35.55 4.53 31.95
C LEU A 326 -34.82 3.24 32.36
N GLN A 327 -35.56 2.21 32.79
CA GLN A 327 -34.98 0.91 33.11
C GLN A 327 -34.52 0.19 31.83
N ILE A 328 -35.29 0.29 30.75
CA ILE A 328 -34.93 -0.25 29.43
C ILE A 328 -33.64 0.41 28.90
N GLU A 329 -33.42 1.71 29.15
CA GLU A 329 -32.17 2.42 28.78
C GLU A 329 -30.95 1.95 29.59
N LYS A 330 -31.14 1.41 30.80
CA LYS A 330 -30.04 0.86 31.62
C LYS A 330 -29.67 -0.59 31.27
N GLU A 331 -30.58 -1.34 30.67
CA GLU A 331 -30.40 -2.76 30.34
C GLU A 331 -30.01 -3.00 28.86
N ALA A 332 -30.12 -1.98 28.00
CA ALA A 332 -29.65 -1.98 26.60
C ALA A 332 -28.22 -1.43 26.49
#